data_AF-R7U2Y1-F1
#
_entry.id   AF-R7U2Y1-F1
#
_cell.length_a   1.000
_cell.length_b   1.000
_cell.length_c   1.000
_cell.angle_alpha   90.00
_cell.angle_beta   90.00
_cell.angle_gamma   90.00
#
_symmetry.space_group_name_H-M   'P 1'
#
loop_
_entity.id
_entity.type
_entity.pdbx_description
1 polymer ?
#
loop_
_entity_poly.entity_id
_entity_poly.type
_entity_poly.pdbx_seq_one_letter_code
_entity_poly.pdbx_strand_id
1 'polypeptide(L)'
;KLRCFLHYFERLSLDWGNLEGTVTFARVNLADNSRLLWQQLIQRKEPLCAMKIATKGNTENASSSFLKVIFTDPDIGGEVLQGRCLQEEVMLSVFPELMIAKIVMAPLADEEVVLVEGCSRYSQTTGYGSAFKHTGDFVDDVGCDKVGNMENKFVMMDALSFRGGKSQQYSEESTLREMNKAYCGFFQPDIKPRGLAHKAQSYEMWQLMDASSTDVRPVATSLWGSGSHAGDEQLKWTLQWIAASLA
;
A
#
# COMPACT_ATOMS: atom_id res chain seq x y z
N LYS A 1 -1.50 -13.27 15.61
CA LYS A 1 -0.25 -12.77 14.99
C LYS A 1 0.88 -13.79 15.10
N LEU A 2 1.39 -14.11 16.31
CA LEU A 2 2.48 -15.11 16.47
C LEU A 2 2.27 -16.42 15.70
N ARG A 3 1.06 -17.01 15.76
CA ARG A 3 0.72 -18.21 14.98
C ARG A 3 0.90 -18.05 13.48
N CYS A 4 0.61 -16.88 12.91
CA CYS A 4 0.81 -16.62 11.48
C CYS A 4 2.31 -16.60 11.14
N PHE A 5 3.13 -15.96 11.97
CA PHE A 5 4.59 -15.92 11.77
C PHE A 5 5.23 -17.30 11.94
N LEU A 6 4.82 -18.07 12.96
CA LEU A 6 5.30 -19.44 13.14
C LEU A 6 4.92 -20.33 11.96
N HIS A 7 3.67 -20.23 11.49
CA HIS A 7 3.20 -20.95 10.31
C HIS A 7 4.00 -20.61 9.05
N TYR A 8 4.31 -19.33 8.84
CA TYR A 8 5.18 -18.88 7.75
C TYR A 8 6.57 -19.53 7.82
N PHE A 9 7.24 -19.48 8.97
CA PHE A 9 8.55 -20.10 9.12
C PHE A 9 8.52 -21.63 8.99
N GLU A 10 7.46 -22.28 9.48
CA GLU A 10 7.24 -23.72 9.28
C GLU A 10 7.14 -24.03 7.78
N ARG A 11 6.31 -23.28 7.03
CA ARG A 11 6.20 -23.45 5.57
C ARG A 11 7.52 -23.23 4.84
N LEU A 12 8.24 -22.15 5.15
CA LEU A 12 9.55 -21.91 4.54
C LEU A 12 10.56 -23.02 4.83
N SER A 13 10.48 -23.65 6.01
CA SER A 13 11.37 -24.75 6.37
C SER A 13 11.08 -26.03 5.60
N LEU A 14 9.82 -26.26 5.22
CA LEU A 14 9.39 -27.42 4.42
C LEU A 14 9.70 -27.24 2.94
N ASP A 15 9.56 -26.00 2.43
CA ASP A 15 9.79 -25.65 1.03
C ASP A 15 11.22 -25.11 0.78
N TRP A 16 12.12 -25.26 1.76
CA TRP A 16 13.46 -24.69 1.72
C TRP A 16 14.23 -25.18 0.50
N GLY A 17 14.62 -24.24 -0.37
CA GLY A 17 15.34 -24.51 -1.63
C GLY A 17 14.47 -24.53 -2.89
N ASN A 18 13.13 -24.53 -2.74
CA ASN A 18 12.17 -24.41 -3.86
C ASN A 18 11.47 -23.04 -3.87
N LEU A 19 11.97 -22.08 -3.08
CA LEU A 19 11.46 -20.72 -3.04
C LEU A 19 11.98 -19.96 -4.25
N GLU A 20 11.08 -19.61 -5.15
CA GLU A 20 11.36 -18.83 -6.35
C GLU A 20 10.70 -17.45 -6.28
N GLY A 21 11.14 -16.53 -7.15
CA GLY A 21 10.63 -15.17 -7.21
C GLY A 21 11.42 -14.17 -6.35
N THR A 22 11.00 -12.91 -6.44
CA THR A 22 11.61 -11.75 -5.78
C THR A 22 10.51 -10.89 -5.17
N VAL A 23 10.72 -10.48 -3.92
CA VAL A 23 9.93 -9.42 -3.30
C VAL A 23 10.65 -8.10 -3.48
N THR A 24 9.99 -7.13 -4.11
CA THR A 24 10.58 -5.82 -4.38
C THR A 24 9.95 -4.77 -3.48
N PHE A 25 10.80 -3.97 -2.82
CA PHE A 25 10.39 -2.82 -2.03
C PHE A 25 10.93 -1.55 -2.68
N ALA A 26 10.06 -0.60 -3.00
CA ALA A 26 10.42 0.69 -3.57
C ALA A 26 9.90 1.82 -2.69
N ARG A 27 10.82 2.59 -2.11
CA ARG A 27 10.48 3.87 -1.46
C ARG A 27 10.30 4.92 -2.56
N VAL A 28 9.09 5.45 -2.66
CA VAL A 28 8.71 6.43 -3.68
C VAL A 28 8.50 7.76 -3.00
N ASN A 29 9.02 8.82 -3.62
CA ASN A 29 8.85 10.20 -3.16
C ASN A 29 8.17 11.02 -4.26
N LEU A 30 7.16 11.78 -3.87
CA LEU A 30 6.54 12.76 -4.75
C LEU A 30 7.41 14.01 -4.84
N ALA A 31 8.10 14.17 -5.98
CA ALA A 31 8.93 15.33 -6.24
C ALA A 31 8.13 16.64 -6.08
N ASP A 32 8.79 17.72 -5.65
CA ASP A 32 8.13 18.99 -5.33
C ASP A 32 7.30 19.56 -6.48
N ASN A 33 7.77 19.39 -7.71
CA ASN A 33 7.07 19.83 -8.92
C ASN A 33 5.86 18.95 -9.30
N SER A 34 5.73 17.78 -8.70
CA SER A 34 4.62 16.83 -8.90
C SER A 34 3.58 16.90 -7.78
N ARG A 35 3.82 17.71 -6.72
CA ARG A 35 2.85 17.90 -5.64
C ARG A 35 1.61 18.59 -6.18
N LEU A 36 0.45 18.07 -5.78
CA LEU A 36 -0.83 18.70 -6.02
C LEU A 36 -0.90 20.02 -5.24
N LEU A 37 -1.36 21.06 -5.93
CA LEU A 37 -1.62 22.38 -5.37
C LEU A 37 -3.07 22.76 -5.60
N TRP A 38 -3.71 23.40 -4.61
CA TRP A 38 -5.10 23.85 -4.71
C TRP A 38 -5.38 24.66 -5.97
N GLN A 39 -4.47 25.58 -6.32
CA GLN A 39 -4.58 26.44 -7.50
C GLN A 39 -4.68 25.65 -8.82
N GLN A 40 -4.04 24.48 -8.89
CA GLN A 40 -4.10 23.59 -10.05
C GLN A 40 -5.37 22.74 -10.01
N LEU A 41 -5.72 22.20 -8.83
CA LEU A 41 -6.90 21.34 -8.65
C LEU A 41 -8.20 22.05 -9.02
N ILE A 42 -8.38 23.32 -8.64
CA ILE A 42 -9.61 24.07 -8.96
C ILE A 42 -9.79 24.34 -10.46
N GLN A 43 -8.73 24.18 -11.26
CA GLN A 43 -8.77 24.38 -12.71
C GLN A 43 -9.04 23.09 -13.47
N ARG A 44 -8.92 21.92 -12.81
CA ARG A 44 -9.17 20.61 -13.39
C ARG A 44 -10.64 20.46 -13.78
N LYS A 45 -10.88 19.80 -14.90
CA LYS A 45 -12.22 19.53 -15.47
C LYS A 45 -12.42 18.06 -15.83
N GLU A 46 -11.39 17.26 -15.64
CA GLU A 46 -11.39 15.83 -15.89
C GLU A 46 -12.40 15.13 -14.97
N PRO A 47 -13.14 14.14 -15.47
CA PRO A 47 -14.10 13.41 -14.66
C PRO A 47 -13.38 12.55 -13.61
N LEU A 48 -14.06 12.30 -12.50
CA LEU A 48 -13.59 11.34 -11.50
C LEU A 48 -13.57 9.92 -12.08
N CYS A 49 -12.61 9.12 -11.65
CA CYS A 49 -12.47 7.73 -12.09
C CYS A 49 -13.66 6.87 -11.62
N ALA A 50 -13.88 5.74 -12.29
CA ALA A 50 -14.92 4.79 -11.87
C ALA A 50 -14.62 4.25 -10.46
N MET A 51 -15.68 4.04 -9.67
CA MET A 51 -15.56 3.53 -8.31
C MET A 51 -16.60 2.44 -8.08
N LYS A 52 -16.21 1.42 -7.32
CA LYS A 52 -17.09 0.38 -6.79
C LYS A 52 -16.99 0.37 -5.26
N ILE A 53 -18.12 0.42 -4.59
CA ILE A 53 -18.20 0.30 -3.12
C ILE A 53 -18.65 -1.12 -2.78
N ALA A 54 -17.86 -1.80 -1.96
CA ALA A 54 -18.24 -3.06 -1.34
C ALA A 54 -18.52 -2.83 0.15
N THR A 55 -19.64 -3.36 0.66
CA THR A 55 -20.00 -3.27 2.08
C THR A 55 -19.49 -4.46 2.91
N LYS A 56 -18.83 -5.41 2.25
CA LYS A 56 -18.24 -6.61 2.84
C LYS A 56 -16.90 -6.89 2.18
N GLY A 57 -16.04 -7.56 2.92
CA GLY A 57 -14.68 -7.88 2.50
C GLY A 57 -13.66 -6.95 3.12
N ASN A 58 -12.40 -7.34 3.02
CA ASN A 58 -11.26 -6.64 3.58
C ASN A 58 -10.15 -6.56 2.54
N THR A 59 -9.23 -5.61 2.68
CA THR A 59 -8.16 -5.36 1.71
C THR A 59 -7.22 -6.56 1.52
N GLU A 60 -6.96 -7.37 2.55
CA GLU A 60 -6.13 -8.59 2.43
C GLU A 60 -6.73 -9.65 1.51
N ASN A 61 -8.04 -9.56 1.21
CA ASN A 61 -8.75 -10.49 0.33
C ASN A 61 -9.00 -9.90 -1.08
N ALA A 62 -8.50 -8.68 -1.37
CA ALA A 62 -8.57 -8.14 -2.71
C ALA A 62 -7.72 -9.00 -3.67
N SER A 63 -8.16 -9.18 -4.92
CA SER A 63 -7.41 -9.97 -5.90
C SER A 63 -6.04 -9.36 -6.22
N SER A 64 -5.12 -10.15 -6.78
CA SER A 64 -3.80 -9.66 -7.24
C SER A 64 -3.92 -8.52 -8.26
N SER A 65 -5.00 -8.47 -9.02
CA SER A 65 -5.28 -7.39 -9.99
C SER A 65 -5.47 -6.00 -9.38
N PHE A 66 -5.53 -5.85 -8.06
CA PHE A 66 -5.64 -4.55 -7.38
C PHE A 66 -4.30 -4.16 -6.74
N LEU A 67 -4.06 -2.85 -6.67
CA LEU A 67 -3.12 -2.25 -5.74
C LEU A 67 -3.76 -2.24 -4.34
N LYS A 68 -3.19 -2.99 -3.40
CA LYS A 68 -3.71 -3.12 -2.03
C LYS A 68 -3.13 -2.02 -1.12
N VAL A 69 -3.98 -1.16 -0.56
CA VAL A 69 -3.52 -0.11 0.36
C VAL A 69 -3.33 -0.67 1.77
N ILE A 70 -2.16 -0.41 2.37
CA ILE A 70 -1.82 -0.72 3.76
C ILE A 70 -1.75 0.61 4.52
N PHE A 71 -2.59 0.74 5.55
CA PHE A 71 -2.70 1.91 6.40
C PHE A 71 -1.64 1.84 7.50
N THR A 72 -0.42 2.21 7.13
CA THR A 72 0.74 2.12 8.01
C THR A 72 0.84 3.33 8.94
N ASP A 73 1.51 3.18 10.08
CA ASP A 73 2.10 4.33 10.78
C ASP A 73 3.32 4.85 9.98
N PRO A 74 3.77 6.11 10.15
CA PRO A 74 4.96 6.59 9.46
C PRO A 74 6.19 5.70 9.72
N ASP A 75 6.31 5.15 10.93
CA ASP A 75 7.24 4.06 11.25
C ASP A 75 6.58 2.70 10.94
N ILE A 76 6.94 2.15 9.77
CA ILE A 76 6.27 0.99 9.20
C ILE A 76 6.27 -0.21 10.16
N GLY A 77 5.12 -0.87 10.21
CA GLY A 77 4.83 -2.04 11.01
C GLY A 77 4.52 -1.74 12.46
N GLY A 78 4.50 -0.46 12.87
CA GLY A 78 3.91 0.03 14.12
C GLY A 78 4.00 -0.94 15.29
N GLU A 79 2.85 -1.44 15.73
CA GLU A 79 2.68 -2.36 16.86
C GLU A 79 2.48 -3.84 16.45
N VAL A 80 2.95 -4.24 15.26
CA VAL A 80 2.80 -5.62 14.76
C VAL A 80 3.39 -6.69 15.68
N LEU A 81 4.43 -6.38 16.43
CA LEU A 81 5.04 -7.28 17.42
C LEU A 81 4.46 -7.13 18.83
N GLN A 82 3.45 -6.26 19.01
CA GLN A 82 2.81 -5.97 20.29
C GLN A 82 1.33 -6.39 20.29
N GLY A 83 0.46 -5.75 21.07
CA GLY A 83 -0.93 -6.15 21.27
C GLY A 83 -1.92 -5.71 20.18
N ARG A 84 -1.61 -4.67 19.39
CA ARG A 84 -2.53 -4.13 18.37
C ARG A 84 -2.75 -5.09 17.21
N CYS A 85 -3.96 -5.15 16.68
CA CYS A 85 -4.27 -6.01 15.55
C CYS A 85 -5.30 -5.34 14.63
N LEU A 86 -4.93 -4.17 14.12
CA LEU A 86 -5.71 -3.42 13.12
C LEU A 86 -5.21 -3.80 11.72
N GLN A 87 -5.62 -3.03 10.71
CA GLN A 87 -5.42 -3.38 9.30
C GLN A 87 -3.95 -3.61 8.94
N GLU A 88 -3.04 -2.73 9.34
CA GLU A 88 -1.60 -2.93 9.13
C GLU A 88 -1.10 -4.23 9.76
N GLU A 89 -1.37 -4.46 11.05
CA GLU A 89 -0.86 -5.65 11.72
C GLU A 89 -1.47 -6.95 11.17
N VAL A 90 -2.71 -6.90 10.68
CA VAL A 90 -3.33 -8.03 9.97
C VAL A 90 -2.58 -8.28 8.65
N MET A 91 -2.36 -7.24 7.84
CA MET A 91 -1.63 -7.35 6.56
C MET A 91 -0.23 -7.93 6.78
N LEU A 92 0.55 -7.38 7.71
CA LEU A 92 1.91 -7.86 8.01
C LEU A 92 1.91 -9.26 8.65
N SER A 93 0.82 -9.68 9.29
CA SER A 93 0.71 -11.05 9.84
C SER A 93 0.39 -12.09 8.77
N VAL A 94 -0.46 -11.76 7.79
CA VAL A 94 -0.87 -12.73 6.75
C VAL A 94 0.05 -12.72 5.52
N PHE A 95 0.77 -11.62 5.29
CA PHE A 95 1.87 -11.47 4.32
C PHE A 95 3.19 -11.16 5.07
N PRO A 96 3.83 -12.15 5.73
CA PRO A 96 4.96 -11.89 6.63
C PRO A 96 6.19 -11.30 5.95
N GLU A 97 6.35 -11.46 4.64
CA GLU A 97 7.44 -10.85 3.86
C GLU A 97 7.41 -9.30 3.93
N LEU A 98 6.23 -8.70 4.12
CA LEU A 98 6.08 -7.25 4.33
C LEU A 98 6.82 -6.76 5.59
N MET A 99 7.12 -7.64 6.55
CA MET A 99 7.89 -7.30 7.75
C MET A 99 9.30 -6.78 7.41
N ILE A 100 9.85 -7.10 6.23
CA ILE A 100 11.13 -6.54 5.79
C ILE A 100 11.08 -5.02 5.73
N ALA A 101 9.95 -4.42 5.33
CA ALA A 101 9.80 -2.97 5.31
C ALA A 101 10.04 -2.34 6.68
N LYS A 102 9.55 -2.98 7.77
CA LYS A 102 9.80 -2.54 9.15
C LYS A 102 11.29 -2.53 9.52
N ILE A 103 12.09 -3.42 8.91
CA ILE A 103 13.51 -3.57 9.24
C ILE A 103 14.35 -2.54 8.47
N VAL A 104 14.01 -2.29 7.20
CA VAL A 104 14.90 -1.57 6.27
C VAL A 104 14.44 -0.15 5.93
N MET A 105 13.20 0.22 6.23
CA MET A 105 12.66 1.54 5.89
C MET A 105 12.72 2.48 7.08
N ALA A 106 13.31 3.66 6.88
CA ALA A 106 13.17 4.78 7.80
C ALA A 106 11.71 5.29 7.83
N PRO A 107 11.30 6.04 8.87
CA PRO A 107 9.96 6.63 8.91
C PRO A 107 9.61 7.41 7.64
N LEU A 108 8.38 7.30 7.16
CA LEU A 108 7.90 7.98 5.95
C LEU A 108 7.78 9.49 6.21
N ALA A 109 8.29 10.30 5.28
CA ALA A 109 7.95 11.72 5.19
C ALA A 109 6.57 11.92 4.54
N ASP A 110 6.01 13.13 4.59
CA ASP A 110 4.67 13.45 4.07
C ASP A 110 4.52 13.18 2.57
N GLU A 111 5.62 13.19 1.81
CA GLU A 111 5.62 12.95 0.36
C GLU A 111 6.08 11.55 -0.02
N GLU A 112 6.24 10.65 0.95
CA GLU A 112 6.79 9.32 0.71
C GLU A 112 5.78 8.20 0.93
N VAL A 113 5.91 7.15 0.13
CA VAL A 113 5.21 5.89 0.29
C VAL A 113 6.18 4.74 0.05
N VAL A 114 5.78 3.52 0.41
CA VAL A 114 6.51 2.31 0.01
C VAL A 114 5.60 1.44 -0.83
N LEU A 115 6.02 1.19 -2.08
CA LEU A 115 5.41 0.19 -2.95
C LEU A 115 6.09 -1.15 -2.71
N VAL A 116 5.29 -2.21 -2.65
CA VAL A 116 5.77 -3.58 -2.50
C VAL A 116 5.14 -4.48 -3.54
N GLU A 117 5.94 -5.32 -4.17
CA GLU A 117 5.52 -6.31 -5.16
C GLU A 117 6.10 -7.67 -4.82
N GLY A 118 5.40 -8.76 -5.14
CA GLY A 118 5.93 -10.11 -5.02
C GLY A 118 5.62 -10.86 -3.73
N CYS A 119 4.87 -10.28 -2.78
CA CYS A 119 4.60 -10.98 -1.51
C CYS A 119 3.54 -12.08 -1.64
N SER A 120 3.73 -13.17 -0.90
CA SER A 120 2.77 -14.26 -0.74
C SER A 120 1.98 -14.14 0.56
N ARG A 121 0.72 -14.57 0.52
CA ARG A 121 -0.07 -14.84 1.72
C ARG A 121 0.19 -16.26 2.23
N TYR A 122 0.31 -16.40 3.55
CA TYR A 122 0.59 -17.70 4.18
C TYR A 122 -0.49 -18.17 5.16
N SER A 123 -1.34 -17.26 5.63
CA SER A 123 -2.28 -17.56 6.72
C SER A 123 -3.73 -17.22 6.39
N GLN A 124 -4.62 -18.16 6.67
CA GLN A 124 -6.04 -17.92 6.83
C GLN A 124 -6.32 -17.35 8.22
N THR A 125 -7.21 -16.37 8.27
CA THR A 125 -7.54 -15.66 9.50
C THR A 125 -9.02 -15.31 9.56
N THR A 126 -9.53 -15.19 10.79
CA THR A 126 -10.87 -14.65 11.07
C THR A 126 -10.80 -13.63 12.20
N GLY A 127 -11.84 -12.81 12.34
CA GLY A 127 -11.92 -11.76 13.34
C GLY A 127 -10.98 -10.58 13.06
N TYR A 128 -11.04 -9.58 13.93
CA TYR A 128 -10.26 -8.34 13.85
C TYR A 128 -10.01 -7.80 15.26
N GLY A 129 -8.96 -7.01 15.47
CA GLY A 129 -8.60 -6.53 16.81
C GLY A 129 -8.36 -7.69 17.78
N SER A 130 -9.01 -7.65 18.96
CA SER A 130 -8.90 -8.69 19.98
C SER A 130 -9.47 -10.05 19.56
N ALA A 131 -10.35 -10.09 18.55
CA ALA A 131 -10.93 -11.33 18.03
C ALA A 131 -10.09 -11.97 16.92
N PHE A 132 -8.98 -11.36 16.51
CA PHE A 132 -8.13 -11.87 15.43
C PHE A 132 -7.58 -13.26 15.75
N LYS A 133 -7.80 -14.21 14.83
CA LYS A 133 -7.41 -15.60 14.99
C LYS A 133 -6.85 -16.17 13.69
N HIS A 134 -5.69 -16.80 13.79
CA HIS A 134 -5.17 -17.71 12.77
C HIS A 134 -6.04 -18.98 12.72
N THR A 135 -6.52 -19.34 11.54
CA THR A 135 -7.41 -20.50 11.34
C THR A 135 -6.80 -21.62 10.52
N GLY A 136 -5.68 -21.40 9.83
CA GLY A 136 -5.01 -22.44 9.05
C GLY A 136 -4.10 -21.88 7.98
N ASP A 137 -3.56 -22.79 7.18
CA ASP A 137 -2.73 -22.48 6.03
C ASP A 137 -3.51 -21.72 4.95
N PHE A 138 -2.80 -20.83 4.25
CA PHE A 138 -3.27 -20.24 3.00
C PHE A 138 -2.22 -20.52 1.92
N VAL A 139 -2.63 -21.26 0.90
CA VAL A 139 -1.86 -21.41 -0.33
C VAL A 139 -2.26 -20.26 -1.25
N ASP A 140 -1.34 -19.31 -1.45
CA ASP A 140 -1.57 -18.19 -2.35
C ASP A 140 -1.50 -18.69 -3.80
N ASP A 141 -2.63 -18.67 -4.49
CA ASP A 141 -2.82 -19.16 -5.85
C ASP A 141 -2.89 -18.01 -6.88
N VAL A 142 -2.47 -16.81 -6.47
CA VAL A 142 -2.30 -15.70 -7.41
C VAL A 142 -1.28 -16.08 -8.48
N GLY A 143 -1.48 -15.56 -9.69
CA GLY A 143 -0.54 -15.77 -10.78
C GLY A 143 0.86 -15.25 -10.45
N CYS A 144 1.83 -15.67 -11.26
CA CYS A 144 3.16 -15.08 -11.27
C CYS A 144 3.33 -14.17 -12.49
N ASP A 145 4.13 -13.11 -12.34
CA ASP A 145 4.55 -12.28 -13.45
C ASP A 145 5.49 -13.03 -14.41
N LYS A 146 5.93 -12.34 -15.47
CA LYS A 146 6.78 -12.91 -16.52
C LYS A 146 8.14 -13.44 -16.03
N VAL A 147 8.57 -13.06 -14.82
CA VAL A 147 9.83 -13.48 -14.21
C VAL A 147 9.64 -14.34 -12.96
N GLY A 148 8.40 -14.78 -12.69
CA GLY A 148 8.08 -15.73 -11.64
C GLY A 148 7.75 -15.11 -10.28
N ASN A 149 7.62 -13.79 -10.17
CA ASN A 149 7.23 -13.16 -8.91
C ASN A 149 5.71 -13.24 -8.72
N MET A 150 5.27 -13.40 -7.48
CA MET A 150 3.84 -13.37 -7.17
C MET A 150 3.21 -12.02 -7.56
N GLU A 151 2.03 -12.05 -8.16
CA GLU A 151 1.42 -10.84 -8.70
C GLU A 151 0.87 -9.88 -7.64
N ASN A 152 0.94 -10.17 -6.35
CA ASN A 152 0.44 -9.23 -5.33
C ASN A 152 1.24 -7.90 -5.32
N LYS A 153 0.51 -6.79 -5.29
CA LYS A 153 1.06 -5.43 -5.21
C LYS A 153 0.40 -4.64 -4.09
N PHE A 154 1.21 -3.89 -3.35
CA PHE A 154 0.81 -3.16 -2.15
C PHE A 154 1.38 -1.74 -2.18
N VAL A 155 0.70 -0.84 -1.48
CA VAL A 155 1.23 0.47 -1.12
C VAL A 155 1.07 0.69 0.37
N MET A 156 2.16 1.03 1.05
CA MET A 156 2.19 1.45 2.44
C MET A 156 2.18 2.99 2.50
N MET A 157 1.13 3.55 3.09
CA MET A 157 0.94 4.99 3.24
C MET A 157 0.28 5.34 4.58
N ASP A 158 0.76 6.41 5.20
CA ASP A 158 0.38 6.84 6.55
C ASP A 158 -0.58 8.05 6.54
N ALA A 159 -1.56 8.05 7.43
CA ALA A 159 -2.49 9.17 7.62
C ALA A 159 -2.03 10.08 8.77
N LEU A 160 -2.42 11.37 8.72
CA LEU A 160 -2.31 12.24 9.88
C LEU A 160 -3.25 11.76 11.00
N SER A 161 -2.84 12.00 12.25
CA SER A 161 -3.65 11.71 13.44
C SER A 161 -4.35 12.97 13.94
N PHE A 162 -5.67 12.94 14.03
CA PHE A 162 -6.51 14.07 14.45
C PHE A 162 -7.11 13.90 15.85
N ARG A 163 -6.58 12.97 16.67
CA ARG A 163 -7.04 12.74 18.05
C ARG A 163 -7.01 14.01 18.92
N GLY A 164 -6.04 14.89 18.70
CA GLY A 164 -5.87 16.14 19.43
C GLY A 164 -6.66 17.34 18.89
N GLY A 165 -7.35 17.20 17.76
CA GLY A 165 -7.97 18.34 17.09
C GLY A 165 -8.74 17.94 15.83
N LYS A 166 -9.93 17.35 15.99
CA LYS A 166 -10.74 16.87 14.86
C LYS A 166 -11.06 17.94 13.81
N SER A 167 -11.15 19.22 14.17
CA SER A 167 -11.39 20.28 13.18
C SER A 167 -10.20 20.54 12.26
N GLN A 168 -8.97 20.18 12.68
CA GLN A 168 -7.75 20.44 11.91
C GLN A 168 -7.68 19.66 10.60
N GLN A 169 -8.41 18.54 10.50
CA GLN A 169 -8.44 17.73 9.27
C GLN A 169 -9.06 18.48 8.07
N TYR A 170 -9.89 19.49 8.33
CA TYR A 170 -10.54 20.30 7.29
C TYR A 170 -9.71 21.52 6.90
N SER A 171 -8.50 21.70 7.47
CA SER A 171 -7.60 22.76 7.01
C SER A 171 -7.11 22.47 5.59
N GLU A 172 -6.78 23.53 4.84
CA GLU A 172 -6.22 23.39 3.50
C GLU A 172 -4.93 22.55 3.51
N GLU A 173 -4.08 22.74 4.52
CA GLU A 173 -2.81 22.03 4.69
C GLU A 173 -3.03 20.53 4.92
N SER A 174 -3.83 20.16 5.92
CA SER A 174 -4.13 18.75 6.22
C SER A 174 -4.77 18.06 5.03
N THR A 175 -5.73 18.73 4.39
CA THR A 175 -6.44 18.19 3.23
C THR A 175 -5.48 17.94 2.07
N LEU A 176 -4.60 18.90 1.79
CA LEU A 176 -3.63 18.78 0.70
C LEU A 176 -2.54 17.75 0.99
N ARG A 177 -2.07 17.64 2.24
CA ARG A 177 -1.13 16.61 2.70
C ARG A 177 -1.71 15.23 2.46
N GLU A 178 -2.93 14.98 2.93
CA GLU A 178 -3.58 13.67 2.82
C GLU A 178 -3.87 13.30 1.36
N MET A 179 -4.26 14.29 0.54
CA MET A 179 -4.45 14.08 -0.90
C MET A 179 -3.14 13.79 -1.62
N ASN A 180 -2.04 14.49 -1.30
CA ASN A 180 -0.73 14.24 -1.89
C ASN A 180 -0.15 12.88 -1.48
N LYS A 181 -0.32 12.47 -0.22
CA LYS A 181 0.05 11.13 0.25
C LYS A 181 -0.68 10.04 -0.53
N ALA A 182 -2.00 10.17 -0.66
CA ALA A 182 -2.81 9.24 -1.44
C ALA A 182 -2.43 9.24 -2.92
N TYR A 183 -2.21 10.42 -3.50
CA TYR A 183 -1.81 10.57 -4.90
C TYR A 183 -0.45 9.90 -5.17
N CYS A 184 0.55 10.14 -4.31
CA CYS A 184 1.84 9.46 -4.37
C CYS A 184 1.69 7.93 -4.27
N GLY A 185 0.80 7.46 -3.39
CA GLY A 185 0.54 6.04 -3.20
C GLY A 185 -0.20 5.35 -4.34
N PHE A 186 -1.07 6.08 -5.04
CA PHE A 186 -1.87 5.53 -6.14
C PHE A 186 -1.16 5.66 -7.48
N PHE A 187 -0.16 6.52 -7.57
CA PHE A 187 0.77 6.56 -8.68
C PHE A 187 1.57 5.25 -8.72
N GLN A 188 1.50 4.53 -9.85
CA GLN A 188 2.10 3.21 -10.02
C GLN A 188 3.23 3.26 -11.06
N PRO A 189 4.41 3.82 -10.70
CA PRO A 189 5.55 3.78 -11.60
C PRO A 189 6.02 2.33 -11.80
N ASP A 190 6.55 2.05 -12.98
CA ASP A 190 7.28 0.80 -13.26
C ASP A 190 8.45 0.65 -12.29
N ILE A 191 8.39 -0.35 -11.39
CA ILE A 191 9.46 -0.65 -10.45
C ILE A 191 10.50 -1.55 -11.14
N LYS A 192 11.46 -0.95 -11.85
CA LYS A 192 12.55 -1.73 -12.50
C LYS A 192 13.73 -1.93 -11.55
N PRO A 193 14.25 -3.16 -11.37
CA PRO A 193 15.41 -3.42 -10.52
C PRO A 193 16.61 -2.58 -10.95
N ARG A 194 17.32 -1.98 -9.98
CA ARG A 194 18.48 -1.08 -10.22
C ARG A 194 19.58 -1.67 -11.11
N GLY A 195 19.65 -2.99 -11.29
CA GLY A 195 20.59 -3.66 -12.21
C GLY A 195 20.42 -3.33 -13.69
N LEU A 196 19.24 -2.83 -14.11
CA LEU A 196 18.99 -2.33 -15.48
C LEU A 196 19.06 -0.80 -15.59
N ALA A 197 19.04 -0.09 -14.45
CA ALA A 197 19.01 1.37 -14.39
C ALA A 197 20.33 2.05 -14.79
N HIS A 198 21.45 1.32 -14.79
CA HIS A 198 22.76 1.88 -15.16
C HIS A 198 22.87 2.35 -16.63
N LYS A 199 21.90 1.99 -17.50
CA LYS A 199 21.86 2.41 -18.91
C LYS A 199 20.88 3.54 -19.23
N ALA A 200 20.00 3.93 -18.30
CA ALA A 200 18.96 4.95 -18.54
C ALA A 200 19.20 6.19 -17.67
N GLN A 201 20.23 6.98 -18.02
CA GLN A 201 20.63 8.19 -17.29
C GLN A 201 19.86 9.46 -17.70
N SER A 202 18.83 9.38 -18.54
CA SER A 202 18.03 10.57 -18.93
C SER A 202 16.53 10.36 -18.74
N TYR A 203 15.89 11.35 -18.12
CA TYR A 203 14.44 11.44 -17.85
C TYR A 203 13.58 11.28 -19.12
N GLU A 204 14.10 11.73 -20.26
CA GLU A 204 13.48 11.57 -21.59
C GLU A 204 13.46 10.11 -22.08
N MET A 205 14.42 9.28 -21.66
CA MET A 205 14.47 7.85 -22.01
C MET A 205 13.48 7.03 -21.17
N TRP A 206 13.13 7.50 -19.97
CA TRP A 206 12.05 6.92 -19.16
C TRP A 206 10.68 7.12 -19.82
N GLN A 207 10.41 8.29 -20.40
CA GLN A 207 9.15 8.58 -21.12
C GLN A 207 9.00 7.76 -22.41
N LEU A 208 10.10 7.46 -23.11
CA LEU A 208 10.07 6.65 -24.35
C LEU A 208 9.89 5.13 -24.09
N MET A 209 10.26 4.65 -22.90
CA MET A 209 10.07 3.24 -22.49
C MET A 209 8.70 2.96 -21.85
N ASP A 210 7.96 4.01 -21.48
CA ASP A 210 6.66 3.99 -20.79
C ASP A 210 5.47 3.71 -21.74
N ALA A 211 5.66 3.87 -23.05
CA ALA A 211 4.57 3.90 -24.03
C ALA A 211 3.93 2.52 -24.37
N SER A 212 4.35 1.40 -23.75
CA SER A 212 3.88 0.07 -24.18
C SER A 212 3.49 -0.95 -23.10
N SER A 213 3.38 -0.60 -21.80
CA SER A 213 2.86 -1.55 -20.80
C SER A 213 2.36 -0.98 -19.47
N THR A 214 1.61 0.13 -19.44
CA THR A 214 1.08 0.64 -18.17
C THR A 214 -0.13 -0.18 -17.69
N ASP A 215 0.11 -1.30 -17.01
CA ASP A 215 -0.92 -2.09 -16.33
C ASP A 215 -1.28 -1.42 -14.99
N VAL A 216 -1.87 -0.22 -15.06
CA VAL A 216 -2.30 0.55 -13.88
C VAL A 216 -3.43 -0.22 -13.22
N ARG A 217 -3.18 -0.72 -12.01
CA ARG A 217 -4.16 -1.52 -11.28
C ARG A 217 -5.19 -0.63 -10.59
N PRO A 218 -6.48 -1.00 -10.56
CA PRO A 218 -7.44 -0.36 -9.68
C PRO A 218 -6.99 -0.44 -8.21
N VAL A 219 -7.30 0.59 -7.43
CA VAL A 219 -6.91 0.68 -6.02
C VAL A 219 -7.95 -0.03 -5.14
N ALA A 220 -7.51 -0.97 -4.31
CA ALA A 220 -8.29 -1.55 -3.24
C ALA A 220 -7.95 -0.86 -1.91
N THR A 221 -8.82 0.06 -1.48
CA THR A 221 -8.70 0.83 -0.23
C THR A 221 -9.97 0.74 0.61
N SER A 222 -9.95 1.36 1.79
CA SER A 222 -11.07 1.47 2.73
C SER A 222 -10.95 2.73 3.60
N LEU A 223 -11.33 2.66 4.89
CA LEU A 223 -11.42 3.77 5.83
C LEU A 223 -10.04 4.23 6.35
N TRP A 224 -9.16 4.62 5.43
CA TRP A 224 -7.79 5.07 5.70
C TRP A 224 -7.76 6.25 6.69
N GLY A 225 -7.07 6.07 7.82
CA GLY A 225 -6.92 7.11 8.83
C GLY A 225 -8.18 7.42 9.66
N SER A 226 -9.30 6.72 9.47
CA SER A 226 -10.54 7.04 10.18
C SER A 226 -10.73 6.29 11.50
N GLY A 227 -10.07 5.15 11.68
CA GLY A 227 -10.11 4.37 12.92
C GLY A 227 -9.23 4.98 14.02
N SER A 228 -8.05 4.40 14.22
CA SER A 228 -7.12 4.84 15.27
C SER A 228 -6.69 6.31 15.12
N HIS A 229 -6.71 6.87 13.91
CA HIS A 229 -6.24 8.24 13.63
C HIS A 229 -7.34 9.31 13.71
N ALA A 230 -8.60 8.91 13.97
CA ALA A 230 -9.73 9.81 14.19
C ALA A 230 -10.07 10.75 13.00
N GLY A 231 -9.70 10.38 11.78
CA GLY A 231 -10.13 11.06 10.56
C GLY A 231 -11.61 10.83 10.23
N ASP A 232 -12.21 11.81 9.57
CA ASP A 232 -13.57 11.77 9.06
C ASP A 232 -13.64 10.88 7.82
N GLU A 233 -14.53 9.89 7.87
CA GLU A 233 -14.65 8.86 6.83
C GLU A 233 -15.06 9.45 5.47
N GLN A 234 -15.95 10.44 5.46
CA GLN A 234 -16.48 11.04 4.23
C GLN A 234 -15.44 11.93 3.56
N LEU A 235 -14.70 12.72 4.34
CA LEU A 235 -13.57 13.50 3.88
C LEU A 235 -12.49 12.55 3.32
N LYS A 236 -12.05 11.56 4.10
CA LYS A 236 -11.01 10.60 3.69
C LYS A 236 -11.37 9.84 2.43
N TRP A 237 -12.62 9.43 2.29
CA TRP A 237 -13.12 8.80 1.08
C TRP A 237 -13.04 9.76 -0.13
N THR A 238 -13.48 11.01 0.04
CA THR A 238 -13.44 12.02 -1.03
C THR A 238 -12.01 12.30 -1.49
N LEU A 239 -11.07 12.47 -0.55
CA LEU A 239 -9.66 12.73 -0.87
C LEU A 239 -9.00 11.57 -1.61
N GLN A 240 -9.28 10.33 -1.19
CA GLN A 240 -8.79 9.15 -1.89
C GLN A 240 -9.36 9.04 -3.30
N TRP A 241 -10.65 9.34 -3.50
CA TRP A 241 -11.27 9.27 -4.83
C TRP A 241 -10.72 10.33 -5.78
N ILE A 242 -10.49 11.56 -5.29
CA ILE A 242 -9.82 12.61 -6.06
C ILE A 242 -8.39 12.19 -6.41
N ALA A 243 -7.61 11.74 -5.42
CA ALA A 243 -6.24 11.28 -5.65
C ALA A 243 -6.15 10.15 -6.68
N ALA A 244 -7.04 9.16 -6.60
CA ALA A 244 -7.11 8.04 -7.55
C ALA A 244 -7.55 8.46 -8.95
N SER A 245 -8.31 9.56 -9.06
CA SER A 245 -8.71 10.11 -10.36
C SER A 245 -7.60 10.91 -11.04
N LEU A 246 -6.61 11.36 -10.27
CA LEU A 246 -5.47 12.15 -10.75
C LEU A 246 -4.24 11.29 -11.07
N ALA A 247 -4.09 10.14 -10.39
CA ALA A 247 -2.98 9.20 -10.53
C ALA A 247 -3.10 8.35 -11.79
#